data_AF-W7KJC6-F1
#
_entry.id   AF-W7KJC6-F1
#
_cell.length_a   1.000
_cell.length_b   1.000
_cell.length_c   1.000
_cell.angle_alpha   90.00
_cell.angle_beta   90.00
_cell.angle_gamma   90.00
#
_symmetry.space_group_name_H-M   'P 1'
#
loop_
_entity.id
_entity.type
_entity.pdbx_description
1 polymer ?
#
loop_
_entity_poly.entity_id
_entity_poly.type
_entity_poly.pdbx_seq_one_letter_code
_entity_poly.pdbx_strand_id
1 'polypeptide(L)'
;MILMASETRQLFKSLTYAKELIINGHTKEGIEVIEKAVNSSNIKEANWVICNIIDAASCNAVVSVLDSIGKIFDISACGNVKRVIKCYDSAKRDSEFVDIAINALIARGKKDQLDKLLPELTYGKILLKLSQVYAKFKEEKKARELMKKACEQGEKEACENINQLSTYS
;
A
#
# COMPACT_ATOMS: atom_id res chain seq x y z
N MET A 1 21.73 -23.80 20.10
CA MET A 1 21.19 -22.46 20.44
C MET A 1 22.07 -21.31 19.96
N ILE A 2 23.41 -21.42 19.98
CA ILE A 2 24.35 -20.37 19.53
C ILE A 2 24.29 -20.09 18.00
N LEU A 3 24.12 -21.13 17.18
CA LEU A 3 24.03 -20.99 15.70
C LEU A 3 22.81 -20.17 15.27
N MET A 4 21.62 -20.48 15.82
CA MET A 4 20.37 -19.74 15.54
C MET A 4 20.49 -18.24 15.90
N ALA A 5 21.17 -17.91 17.00
CA ALA A 5 21.39 -16.50 17.38
C ALA A 5 22.32 -15.76 16.40
N SER A 6 23.28 -16.46 15.80
CA SER A 6 24.20 -15.87 14.82
C SER A 6 23.53 -15.61 13.47
N GLU A 7 22.68 -16.52 13.00
CA GLU A 7 21.92 -16.40 11.76
C GLU A 7 20.89 -15.27 11.84
N THR A 8 20.14 -15.17 12.94
CA THR A 8 19.20 -14.07 13.18
C THR A 8 19.90 -12.72 13.20
N ARG A 9 21.10 -12.64 13.80
CA ARG A 9 21.89 -11.41 13.82
C ARG A 9 22.39 -11.01 12.43
N GLN A 10 22.78 -11.98 11.61
CA GLN A 10 23.22 -11.73 10.23
C GLN A 10 22.05 -11.26 9.36
N LEU A 11 20.89 -11.91 9.46
CA LEU A 11 19.66 -11.49 8.78
C LEU A 11 19.31 -10.04 9.13
N PHE A 12 19.29 -9.70 10.42
CA PHE A 12 18.98 -8.35 10.87
C PHE A 12 19.95 -7.30 10.28
N LYS A 13 21.25 -7.60 10.24
CA LYS A 13 22.25 -6.70 9.63
C LYS A 13 22.01 -6.52 8.14
N SER A 14 21.79 -7.60 7.39
CA SER A 14 21.53 -7.55 5.95
C SER A 14 20.27 -6.74 5.63
N LEU A 15 19.18 -6.97 6.36
CA LEU A 15 17.92 -6.25 6.16
C LEU A 15 18.01 -4.78 6.57
N THR A 16 18.75 -4.46 7.63
CA THR A 16 19.03 -3.07 8.01
C THR A 16 19.80 -2.36 6.91
N TYR A 17 20.86 -2.98 6.39
CA TYR A 17 21.65 -2.45 5.28
C TYR A 17 20.80 -2.22 4.02
N ALA A 18 20.00 -3.21 3.63
CA ALA A 18 19.11 -3.11 2.48
C ALA A 18 18.09 -1.96 2.61
N LYS A 19 17.49 -1.83 3.80
CA LYS A 19 16.55 -0.74 4.10
C LYS A 19 17.23 0.63 3.95
N GLU A 20 18.46 0.79 4.46
CA GLU A 20 19.21 2.05 4.29
C GLU A 20 19.53 2.34 2.81
N LEU A 21 19.92 1.33 2.03
CA LEU A 21 20.11 1.50 0.58
C LEU A 21 18.84 2.04 -0.09
N ILE A 22 17.69 1.42 0.18
CA ILE A 22 16.40 1.83 -0.40
C ILE A 22 16.02 3.26 -0.01
N ILE A 23 16.19 3.62 1.26
CA ILE A 23 15.88 4.97 1.76
C ILE A 23 16.78 6.02 1.09
N ASN A 24 18.05 5.69 0.84
CA ASN A 24 19.02 6.58 0.20
C ASN A 24 18.97 6.56 -1.34
N GLY A 25 17.95 5.94 -1.94
CA GLY A 25 17.74 5.96 -3.39
C GLY A 25 18.41 4.81 -4.17
N HIS A 26 19.17 3.95 -3.50
CA HIS A 26 19.75 2.73 -4.07
C HIS A 26 18.74 1.57 -4.07
N THR A 27 17.54 1.82 -4.60
CA THR A 27 16.38 0.92 -4.44
C THR A 27 16.64 -0.47 -5.02
N LYS A 28 17.23 -0.56 -6.22
CA LYS A 28 17.53 -1.85 -6.87
C LYS A 28 18.51 -2.68 -6.05
N GLU A 29 19.61 -2.08 -5.62
CA GLU A 29 20.64 -2.75 -4.80
C GLU A 29 20.06 -3.25 -3.48
N GLY A 30 19.22 -2.44 -2.82
CA GLY A 30 18.57 -2.87 -1.58
C GLY A 30 17.56 -4.00 -1.79
N ILE A 31 16.79 -4.00 -2.89
CA ILE A 31 15.92 -5.13 -3.25
C ILE A 31 16.74 -6.42 -3.42
N GLU A 32 17.85 -6.36 -4.18
CA GLU A 32 18.72 -7.52 -4.39
C GLU A 32 19.30 -8.08 -3.08
N VAL A 33 19.60 -7.23 -2.09
CA VAL A 33 20.05 -7.68 -0.77
C VAL A 33 18.91 -8.39 -0.02
N ILE A 34 17.67 -7.88 -0.10
CA ILE A 34 16.51 -8.52 0.54
C ILE A 34 16.23 -9.89 -0.09
N GLU A 35 16.21 -9.97 -1.43
CA GLU A 35 15.96 -11.23 -2.15
C GLU A 35 16.98 -12.32 -1.80
N LYS A 36 18.24 -11.93 -1.59
CA LYS A 36 19.30 -12.88 -1.18
C LYS A 36 19.18 -13.30 0.29
N ALA A 37 18.63 -12.45 1.16
CA ALA A 37 18.60 -12.67 2.60
C ALA A 37 17.31 -13.38 3.08
N VAL A 38 16.18 -13.08 2.45
CA VAL A 38 14.85 -13.57 2.87
C VAL A 38 14.48 -14.84 2.13
N ASN A 39 13.99 -15.82 2.88
CA ASN A 39 13.47 -17.08 2.35
C ASN A 39 12.32 -17.58 3.23
N SER A 40 11.70 -18.71 2.86
CA SER A 40 10.53 -19.24 3.55
C SER A 40 10.72 -19.57 5.03
N SER A 41 11.95 -19.83 5.49
CA SER A 41 12.22 -20.16 6.90
C SER A 41 12.35 -18.95 7.81
N ASN A 42 12.62 -17.75 7.26
CA ASN A 42 12.90 -16.54 8.04
C ASN A 42 11.98 -15.34 7.71
N ILE A 43 10.99 -15.57 6.84
CA ILE A 43 10.09 -14.53 6.30
C ILE A 43 9.30 -13.81 7.40
N LYS A 44 8.90 -14.51 8.46
CA LYS A 44 8.15 -13.95 9.58
C LYS A 44 9.02 -12.99 10.39
N GLU A 45 10.25 -13.38 10.65
CA GLU A 45 11.28 -12.58 11.33
C GLU A 45 11.73 -11.39 10.48
N ALA A 46 11.62 -11.50 9.15
CA ALA A 46 12.01 -10.44 8.21
C ALA A 46 10.91 -9.38 7.99
N ASN A 47 9.64 -9.65 8.33
CA ASN A 47 8.51 -8.80 7.91
C ASN A 47 8.60 -7.33 8.34
N TRP A 48 9.30 -7.03 9.43
CA TRP A 48 9.52 -5.65 9.88
C TRP A 48 10.21 -4.78 8.81
N VAL A 49 11.03 -5.36 7.93
CA VAL A 49 11.80 -4.60 6.95
C VAL A 49 10.88 -3.92 5.94
N ILE A 50 9.84 -4.61 5.47
CA ILE A 50 8.91 -4.03 4.51
C ILE A 50 8.11 -2.89 5.13
N CYS A 51 7.73 -3.02 6.40
CA CYS A 51 6.99 -1.99 7.10
C CYS A 51 7.84 -0.73 7.29
N ASN A 52 9.12 -0.89 7.66
CA ASN A 52 10.05 0.23 7.77
C ASN A 52 10.32 0.92 6.42
N ILE A 53 10.40 0.15 5.33
CA ILE A 53 10.51 0.73 3.98
C ILE A 53 9.24 1.52 3.64
N ILE A 54 8.07 0.93 3.89
CA ILE A 54 6.77 1.60 3.71
C ILE A 54 6.67 2.86 4.56
N ASP A 55 7.32 2.95 5.72
CA ASP A 55 7.30 4.13 6.58
C ASP A 55 8.23 5.24 6.12
N ALA A 56 9.44 4.90 5.68
CA ALA A 56 10.53 5.87 5.53
C ALA A 56 10.95 6.16 4.09
N ALA A 57 10.85 5.20 3.16
CA ALA A 57 11.39 5.36 1.81
C ALA A 57 10.54 6.31 0.95
N SER A 58 11.08 6.89 -0.12
CA SER A 58 10.29 7.71 -1.06
C SER A 58 9.14 6.90 -1.69
N CYS A 59 8.07 7.56 -2.17
CA CYS A 59 6.96 6.81 -2.78
C CYS A 59 7.36 6.02 -4.02
N ASN A 60 8.30 6.54 -4.82
CA ASN A 60 8.85 5.80 -5.97
C ASN A 60 9.55 4.50 -5.51
N ALA A 61 10.33 4.58 -4.42
CA ALA A 61 10.98 3.42 -3.84
C ALA A 61 9.98 2.43 -3.24
N VAL A 62 8.96 2.92 -2.51
CA VAL A 62 7.89 2.07 -1.96
C VAL A 62 7.18 1.29 -3.08
N VAL A 63 6.77 1.97 -4.15
CA VAL A 63 6.11 1.31 -5.29
C VAL A 63 7.05 0.28 -5.93
N SER A 64 8.31 0.65 -6.21
CA SER A 64 9.29 -0.26 -6.81
C SER A 64 9.56 -1.50 -5.95
N VAL A 65 9.66 -1.35 -4.63
CA VAL A 65 9.89 -2.46 -3.70
C VAL A 65 8.67 -3.36 -3.65
N LEU A 66 7.47 -2.80 -3.50
CA LEU A 66 6.26 -3.61 -3.41
C LEU A 66 6.00 -4.38 -4.71
N ASP A 67 6.17 -3.75 -5.87
CA ASP A 67 6.02 -4.43 -7.16
C ASP A 67 7.02 -5.58 -7.36
N SER A 68 8.23 -5.45 -6.83
CA SER A 68 9.29 -6.45 -7.02
C SER A 68 9.16 -7.60 -6.01
N ILE A 69 9.01 -7.28 -4.73
CA ILE A 69 9.15 -8.24 -3.63
C ILE A 69 8.00 -8.18 -2.61
N GLY A 70 7.00 -7.32 -2.81
CA GLY A 70 5.91 -7.12 -1.85
C GLY A 70 5.10 -8.38 -1.55
N LYS A 71 5.00 -9.30 -2.51
CA LYS A 71 4.29 -10.60 -2.35
C LYS A 71 4.94 -11.54 -1.34
N ILE A 72 6.21 -11.32 -1.03
CA ILE A 72 6.96 -12.09 -0.03
C ILE A 72 6.51 -11.69 1.38
N PHE A 73 5.99 -10.48 1.57
CA PHE A 73 5.73 -9.93 2.88
C PHE A 73 4.24 -9.80 3.20
N ASP A 74 3.92 -9.85 4.49
CA ASP A 74 2.61 -9.47 5.00
C ASP A 74 2.57 -7.95 5.24
N ILE A 75 2.26 -7.23 4.17
CA ILE A 75 2.06 -5.78 4.18
C ILE A 75 0.82 -5.40 5.00
N SER A 76 -0.16 -6.31 5.08
CA SER A 76 -1.38 -6.08 5.83
C SER A 76 -1.11 -5.92 7.32
N ALA A 77 0.04 -6.41 7.82
CA ALA A 77 0.50 -6.27 9.20
C ALA A 77 1.07 -4.87 9.53
N CYS A 78 1.50 -4.08 8.55
CA CYS A 78 2.20 -2.81 8.79
C CYS A 78 1.32 -1.73 9.44
N GLY A 79 1.89 -0.96 10.37
CA GLY A 79 1.14 0.06 11.13
C GLY A 79 0.66 1.23 10.27
N ASN A 80 1.47 1.68 9.32
CA ASN A 80 1.19 2.82 8.44
C ASN A 80 0.81 2.39 7.02
N VAL A 81 0.05 1.30 6.90
CA VAL A 81 -0.29 0.70 5.60
C VAL A 81 -1.02 1.66 4.65
N LYS A 82 -1.66 2.73 5.17
CA LYS A 82 -2.24 3.82 4.35
C LYS A 82 -1.23 4.50 3.41
N ARG A 83 0.07 4.48 3.75
CA ARG A 83 1.14 5.06 2.92
C ARG A 83 1.28 4.32 1.59
N VAL A 84 0.92 3.04 1.54
CA VAL A 84 0.84 2.27 0.28
C VAL A 84 -0.18 2.92 -0.66
N ILE A 85 -1.40 3.19 -0.18
CA ILE A 85 -2.46 3.85 -0.97
C ILE A 85 -1.97 5.20 -1.51
N LYS A 86 -1.38 6.03 -0.64
CA LYS A 86 -0.84 7.35 -1.02
C LYS A 86 0.24 7.25 -2.10
N CYS A 87 1.17 6.30 -1.96
CA CYS A 87 2.28 6.18 -2.88
C CYS A 87 1.85 5.67 -4.26
N TYR A 88 0.93 4.71 -4.33
CA TYR A 88 0.35 4.26 -5.59
C TYR A 88 -0.53 5.32 -6.26
N ASP A 89 -1.27 6.13 -5.48
CA ASP A 89 -2.01 7.29 -5.99
C ASP A 89 -1.07 8.32 -6.62
N SER A 90 0.01 8.66 -5.93
CA SER A 90 1.03 9.60 -6.41
C SER A 90 1.71 9.09 -7.69
N ALA A 91 1.92 7.78 -7.79
CA ALA A 91 2.48 7.13 -8.97
C ALA A 91 1.46 6.96 -10.12
N LYS A 92 0.18 7.27 -9.91
CA LYS A 92 -0.92 7.02 -10.87
C LYS A 92 -0.97 5.56 -11.32
N ARG A 93 -0.75 4.64 -10.38
CA ARG A 93 -0.68 3.21 -10.64
C ARG A 93 -1.67 2.45 -9.78
N ASP A 94 -2.31 1.47 -10.40
CA ASP A 94 -3.13 0.50 -9.70
C ASP A 94 -2.32 -0.74 -9.34
N SER A 95 -2.64 -1.34 -8.21
CA SER A 95 -1.96 -2.52 -7.69
C SER A 95 -2.81 -3.23 -6.63
N GLU A 96 -2.65 -4.54 -6.53
CA GLU A 96 -3.27 -5.37 -5.49
C GLU A 96 -2.83 -4.93 -4.07
N PHE A 97 -1.65 -4.31 -3.94
CA PHE A 97 -1.19 -3.79 -2.65
C PHE A 97 -2.06 -2.63 -2.14
N VAL A 98 -2.71 -1.89 -3.03
CA VAL A 98 -3.70 -0.87 -2.64
C VAL A 98 -4.93 -1.54 -2.03
N ASP A 99 -5.40 -2.63 -2.62
CA ASP A 99 -6.55 -3.39 -2.10
C ASP A 99 -6.22 -4.02 -0.74
N ILE A 100 -5.02 -4.59 -0.60
CA ILE A 100 -4.51 -5.12 0.68
C ILE A 100 -4.48 -4.01 1.74
N ALA A 101 -3.96 -2.83 1.40
CA ALA A 101 -3.87 -1.70 2.33
C ALA A 101 -5.25 -1.20 2.78
N ILE A 102 -6.18 -1.04 1.84
CA ILE A 102 -7.57 -0.65 2.11
C ILE A 102 -8.23 -1.69 3.03
N ASN A 103 -8.17 -2.97 2.66
CA ASN A 103 -8.79 -4.05 3.43
C ASN A 103 -8.19 -4.18 4.84
N ALA A 104 -6.87 -4.01 4.97
CA ALA A 104 -6.20 -4.01 6.27
C ALA A 104 -6.72 -2.89 7.18
N LEU A 105 -6.88 -1.66 6.65
CA LEU A 105 -7.44 -0.54 7.43
C LEU A 105 -8.89 -0.80 7.85
N ILE A 106 -9.71 -1.35 6.96
CA ILE A 106 -11.11 -1.69 7.25
C ILE A 106 -11.19 -2.77 8.34
N ALA A 107 -10.45 -3.87 8.19
CA ALA A 107 -10.43 -4.98 9.14
C ALA A 107 -10.00 -4.55 10.55
N ARG A 108 -9.17 -3.51 10.66
CA ARG A 108 -8.69 -2.96 11.93
C ARG A 108 -9.56 -1.83 12.49
N GLY A 109 -10.70 -1.53 11.86
CA GLY A 109 -11.56 -0.40 12.24
C GLY A 109 -10.89 0.97 12.08
N LYS A 110 -9.84 1.09 11.25
CA LYS A 110 -9.07 2.32 11.00
C LYS A 110 -9.62 3.12 9.81
N LYS A 111 -10.94 3.15 9.68
CA LYS A 111 -11.63 3.97 8.66
C LYS A 111 -11.26 5.45 8.75
N ASP A 112 -11.00 5.96 9.95
CA ASP A 112 -10.56 7.33 10.17
C ASP A 112 -9.26 7.67 9.42
N GLN A 113 -8.38 6.69 9.20
CA GLN A 113 -7.17 6.87 8.42
C GLN A 113 -7.44 6.97 6.92
N LEU A 114 -8.46 6.27 6.41
CA LEU A 114 -8.95 6.44 5.04
C LEU A 114 -9.55 7.83 4.88
N ASP A 115 -10.43 8.25 5.80
CA ASP A 115 -11.08 9.57 5.78
C ASP A 115 -10.04 10.71 5.72
N LYS A 116 -8.97 10.61 6.51
CA LYS A 116 -7.86 11.58 6.51
C LYS A 116 -7.05 11.60 5.21
N LEU A 117 -6.97 10.47 4.50
CA LEU A 117 -6.21 10.35 3.26
C LEU A 117 -6.97 10.90 2.05
N LEU A 118 -8.31 10.81 2.04
CA LEU A 118 -9.15 11.17 0.89
C LEU A 118 -8.84 12.54 0.25
N PRO A 119 -8.57 13.63 1.00
CA PRO A 119 -8.29 14.93 0.39
C PRO A 119 -7.00 14.96 -0.44
N GLU A 120 -6.07 14.04 -0.20
CA GLU A 120 -4.77 13.96 -0.88
C GLU A 120 -4.81 13.12 -2.16
N LEU A 121 -5.87 12.32 -2.36
CA LEU A 121 -5.95 11.35 -3.45
C LEU A 121 -6.49 11.96 -4.73
N THR A 122 -5.87 11.59 -5.85
CA THR A 122 -6.14 12.20 -7.15
C THR A 122 -6.17 11.18 -8.29
N TYR A 123 -5.85 9.90 -8.05
CA TYR A 123 -5.87 8.88 -9.09
C TYR A 123 -7.26 8.24 -9.21
N GLY A 124 -7.86 8.35 -10.40
CA GLY A 124 -9.26 7.94 -10.63
C GLY A 124 -9.58 6.51 -10.20
N LYS A 125 -8.70 5.56 -10.50
CA LYS A 125 -8.91 4.15 -10.15
C LYS A 125 -8.94 3.90 -8.63
N ILE A 126 -8.10 4.59 -7.87
CA ILE A 126 -8.10 4.49 -6.40
C ILE A 126 -9.32 5.20 -5.81
N LEU A 127 -9.71 6.35 -6.35
CA LEU A 127 -10.93 7.05 -5.95
C LEU A 127 -12.18 6.19 -6.19
N LEU A 128 -12.25 5.47 -7.31
CA LEU A 128 -13.31 4.52 -7.61
C LEU A 128 -13.36 3.36 -6.59
N LYS A 129 -12.21 2.74 -6.28
CA LYS A 129 -12.12 1.70 -5.25
C LYS A 129 -12.65 2.18 -3.90
N LEU A 130 -12.26 3.39 -3.49
CA LEU A 130 -12.72 3.97 -2.22
C LEU A 130 -14.21 4.33 -2.27
N SER A 131 -14.72 4.84 -3.38
CA SER A 131 -16.16 5.05 -3.59
C SER A 131 -16.97 3.78 -3.26
N GLN A 132 -16.57 2.63 -3.81
CA GLN A 132 -17.21 1.34 -3.57
C GLN A 132 -17.12 0.91 -2.10
N VAL A 133 -16.00 1.20 -1.42
CA VAL A 133 -15.84 0.96 0.03
C VAL A 133 -16.80 1.81 0.86
N TYR A 134 -16.91 3.11 0.57
CA TYR A 134 -17.80 3.99 1.32
C TYR A 134 -19.28 3.69 1.06
N ALA A 135 -19.64 3.21 -0.13
CA ALA A 135 -20.98 2.68 -0.39
C ALA A 135 -21.31 1.48 0.52
N LYS A 136 -20.36 0.55 0.71
CA LYS A 136 -20.52 -0.58 1.64
C LYS A 136 -20.68 -0.13 3.11
N PHE A 137 -20.12 1.03 3.47
CA PHE A 137 -20.34 1.68 4.76
C PHE A 137 -21.64 2.48 4.86
N LYS A 138 -22.48 2.47 3.81
CA LYS A 138 -23.70 3.27 3.71
C LYS A 138 -23.44 4.79 3.76
N GLU A 139 -22.23 5.22 3.41
CA GLU A 139 -21.87 6.64 3.29
C GLU A 139 -22.10 7.15 1.86
N GLU A 140 -23.35 7.06 1.42
CA GLU A 140 -23.78 7.31 0.04
C GLU A 140 -23.31 8.65 -0.54
N LYS A 141 -23.38 9.72 0.27
CA LYS A 141 -22.93 11.05 -0.15
C LYS A 141 -21.44 11.03 -0.51
N LYS A 142 -20.62 10.43 0.36
CA LYS A 142 -19.17 10.36 0.18
C LYS A 142 -18.79 9.42 -0.96
N ALA A 143 -19.47 8.29 -1.09
CA ALA A 143 -19.30 7.38 -2.23
C ALA A 143 -19.56 8.11 -3.56
N ARG A 144 -20.67 8.84 -3.68
CA ARG A 144 -20.98 9.65 -4.87
C ARG A 144 -19.94 10.72 -5.15
N GLU A 145 -19.48 11.44 -4.14
CA GLU A 145 -18.43 12.46 -4.30
C GLU A 145 -17.11 11.86 -4.81
N LEU A 146 -16.70 10.71 -4.28
CA LEU A 146 -15.50 10.00 -4.73
C LEU A 146 -15.67 9.44 -6.15
N MET A 147 -16.85 8.90 -6.47
CA MET A 147 -17.18 8.43 -7.82
C MET A 147 -17.10 9.58 -8.83
N LYS A 148 -17.60 10.75 -8.47
CA LYS A 148 -17.56 11.95 -9.33
C LYS A 148 -16.13 12.38 -9.60
N LYS A 149 -15.31 12.46 -8.55
CA LYS A 149 -13.88 12.76 -8.70
C LYS A 149 -13.17 11.72 -9.55
N ALA A 150 -13.49 10.43 -9.38
CA ALA A 150 -12.91 9.38 -10.21
C ALA A 150 -13.22 9.58 -11.70
N CYS A 151 -14.48 9.89 -12.04
CA CYS A 151 -14.89 10.22 -13.40
C CYS A 151 -14.18 11.48 -13.94
N GLU A 152 -14.08 12.55 -13.14
CA GLU A 152 -13.34 13.77 -13.49
C GLU A 152 -11.85 13.51 -13.76
N GLN A 153 -11.28 12.45 -13.18
CA GLN A 153 -9.91 11.98 -13.42
C GLN A 153 -9.80 10.97 -14.57
N GLY A 154 -10.88 10.78 -15.34
CA GLY A 154 -10.89 9.94 -16.55
C GLY A 154 -11.14 8.44 -16.31
N GLU A 155 -11.56 8.04 -15.11
CA GLU A 155 -11.94 6.65 -14.84
C GLU A 155 -13.30 6.34 -15.46
N LYS A 156 -13.30 5.58 -16.56
CA LYS A 156 -14.50 5.32 -17.39
C LYS A 156 -15.59 4.60 -16.60
N GLU A 157 -15.21 3.59 -15.82
CA GLU A 157 -16.14 2.83 -15.00
C GLU A 157 -16.87 3.74 -14.00
N ALA A 158 -16.19 4.76 -13.47
CA ALA A 158 -16.82 5.72 -12.57
C ALA A 158 -17.85 6.60 -13.29
N CYS A 159 -17.57 7.02 -14.53
CA CYS A 159 -18.50 7.83 -15.33
C CYS A 159 -19.76 7.05 -15.72
N GLU A 160 -19.62 5.77 -16.10
CA GLU A 160 -20.73 4.89 -16.46
C GLU A 160 -21.68 4.67 -15.27
N ASN A 161 -21.11 4.50 -14.07
CA ASN A 161 -21.87 4.24 -12.85
C ASN A 161 -22.56 5.48 -12.26
N ILE A 162 -22.06 6.69 -12.50
CA ILE A 162 -22.73 7.93 -12.05
C ILE A 162 -24.09 8.12 -12.70
N ASN A 163 -24.23 7.74 -13.97
CA ASN A 163 -25.49 7.87 -14.69
C ASN A 163 -26.59 6.99 -14.10
N GLN A 164 -26.22 5.90 -13.40
CA GLN A 164 -27.16 5.05 -12.65
C GLN A 164 -27.55 5.62 -11.28
N LEU A 165 -26.74 6.52 -10.72
CA LEU A 165 -27.02 7.18 -9.44
C LEU A 165 -27.90 8.43 -9.61
N SER A 166 -27.90 9.05 -10.79
CA SER A 166 -28.77 10.19 -11.12
C SER A 166 -30.24 9.83 -11.38
N THR A 167 -30.60 8.55 -11.45
CA THR A 167 -31.98 8.10 -11.72
C THR A 167 -32.85 7.92 -10.47
N TYR A 168 -32.36 8.32 -9.29
CA TYR A 168 -33.10 8.22 -8.02
C TYR A 168 -33.35 9.58 -7.33
N SER A 169 -33.18 10.70 -8.05
CA SER A 169 -33.53 12.05 -7.57
C SER A 169 -35.00 12.36 -7.77
#